data_AF-A0A849ICU5-F1
#
_entry.id   AF-A0A849ICU5-F1
#
_cell.length_a   1.000
_cell.length_b   1.000
_cell.length_c   1.000
_cell.angle_alpha   90.00
_cell.angle_beta   90.00
_cell.angle_gamma   90.00
#
_symmetry.space_group_name_H-M   'P 1'
#
loop_
_entity.id
_entity.type
_entity.pdbx_description
1 polymer ?
#
loop_
_entity_poly.entity_id
_entity_poly.type
_entity_poly.pdbx_seq_one_letter_code
_entity_poly.pdbx_strand_id
1 'polypeptide(L)'
;MMKVFCFDMMLVQRAAERFEGGPRFVLHDSHLFDGVDARQVRAAVKFGSSVAGRIKGQYLITMNSDEAARSGLLADPGIADAVLPVRLTDAEDGGLFGFRFD
;
A
#
# COMPACT_ATOMS: atom_id res chain seq x y z
N MET A 1 -5.72 -9.06 9.37
CA MET A 1 -5.38 -8.61 8.01
C MET A 1 -3.98 -9.00 7.52
N MET A 2 -2.93 -9.03 8.36
CA MET A 2 -1.57 -9.37 7.89
C MET A 2 -1.37 -10.75 7.24
N LYS A 3 -2.23 -11.73 7.51
CA LYS A 3 -2.21 -13.01 6.78
C LYS A 3 -2.55 -12.83 5.29
N VAL A 4 -3.51 -11.96 4.99
CA VAL A 4 -3.90 -11.60 3.61
C VAL A 4 -2.74 -10.91 2.92
N PHE A 5 -2.16 -9.89 3.56
CA PHE A 5 -0.93 -9.23 3.07
C PHE A 5 0.18 -10.22 2.69
N CYS A 6 0.54 -11.13 3.60
CA CYS A 6 1.59 -12.11 3.33
C CYS A 6 1.24 -13.04 2.17
N PHE A 7 -0.02 -13.45 2.07
CA PHE A 7 -0.51 -14.30 1.00
C PHE A 7 -0.45 -13.57 -0.35
N ASP A 8 -0.91 -12.32 -0.42
CA ASP A 8 -0.90 -11.52 -1.65
C ASP A 8 0.53 -11.21 -2.11
N MET A 9 1.44 -10.89 -1.17
CA MET A 9 2.86 -10.72 -1.49
C MET A 9 3.48 -12.01 -2.02
N MET A 10 3.11 -13.17 -1.48
CA MET A 10 3.57 -14.45 -2.00
C MET A 10 3.01 -14.69 -3.40
N LEU A 11 1.70 -14.49 -3.61
CA LEU A 11 1.05 -14.69 -4.90
C LEU A 11 1.67 -13.81 -6.00
N VAL A 12 1.89 -12.52 -5.75
CA VAL A 12 2.47 -11.62 -6.76
C VAL A 12 3.90 -12.03 -7.12
N GLN A 13 4.70 -12.47 -6.14
CA GLN A 13 6.03 -13.01 -6.40
C GLN A 13 5.97 -14.27 -7.27
N ARG A 14 5.11 -15.23 -6.93
CA ARG A 14 4.96 -16.48 -7.68
C ARG A 14 4.40 -16.25 -9.08
N ALA A 15 3.46 -15.32 -9.23
CA ALA A 15 2.90 -14.94 -10.52
C ALA A 15 3.98 -14.29 -11.40
N ALA A 16 4.77 -13.38 -10.84
CA ALA A 16 5.89 -12.72 -11.51
C ALA A 16 7.00 -13.69 -11.95
N GLU A 17 7.22 -14.78 -11.21
CA GLU A 17 8.18 -15.84 -11.57
C GLU A 17 7.65 -16.76 -12.67
N ARG A 18 6.35 -17.08 -12.65
CA ARG A 18 5.77 -18.15 -13.47
C ARG A 18 5.14 -17.67 -14.78
N PHE A 19 4.61 -16.45 -14.80
CA PHE A 19 3.86 -15.92 -15.94
C PHE A 19 4.58 -14.72 -16.55
N GLU A 20 5.14 -14.93 -17.73
CA GLU A 20 5.68 -13.84 -18.55
C GLU A 20 4.53 -12.89 -18.94
N GLY A 21 4.72 -11.58 -18.71
CA GLY A 21 3.67 -10.58 -18.91
C GLY A 21 2.54 -10.57 -17.87
N GLY A 22 2.62 -11.38 -16.80
CA GLY A 22 1.64 -11.37 -15.71
C GLY A 22 1.61 -10.06 -14.90
N PRO A 23 0.59 -9.85 -14.04
CA PRO A 23 0.45 -8.63 -13.25
C PRO A 23 1.68 -8.40 -12.37
N ARG A 24 2.29 -7.22 -12.50
CA ARG A 24 3.46 -6.78 -11.72
C ARG A 24 3.06 -5.74 -10.69
N PHE A 25 1.79 -5.72 -10.27
CA PHE A 25 1.35 -4.79 -9.25
C PHE A 25 0.38 -5.42 -8.27
N VAL A 26 0.29 -4.83 -7.09
CA VAL A 26 -0.67 -5.17 -6.06
C VAL A 26 -1.17 -3.88 -5.41
N LEU A 27 -2.48 -3.81 -5.16
CA LEU A 27 -3.15 -2.67 -4.55
C LEU A 27 -3.85 -3.14 -3.28
N HIS A 28 -3.60 -2.46 -2.16
CA HIS A 28 -4.34 -2.66 -0.92
C HIS A 28 -5.03 -1.37 -0.49
N ASP A 29 -6.25 -1.51 0.02
CA ASP A 29 -6.96 -0.40 0.63
C ASP A 29 -6.44 -0.12 2.05
N SER A 30 -6.94 0.95 2.68
CA SER A 30 -6.51 1.36 4.02
C SER A 30 -6.93 0.39 5.13
N HIS A 31 -8.00 -0.40 4.92
CA HIS A 31 -8.49 -1.36 5.90
C HIS A 31 -7.49 -2.47 6.20
N LEU A 32 -6.57 -2.76 5.27
CA LEU A 32 -5.51 -3.74 5.50
C LEU A 32 -4.69 -3.42 6.77
N PHE A 33 -4.51 -2.13 7.08
CA PHE A 33 -3.68 -1.66 8.19
C PHE A 33 -4.47 -1.27 9.44
N ASP A 34 -5.80 -1.30 9.38
CA ASP A 34 -6.65 -0.92 10.50
C ASP A 34 -6.47 -1.86 11.71
N GLY A 35 -6.26 -1.28 12.88
CA GLY A 35 -5.97 -2.00 14.13
C GLY A 35 -4.66 -2.79 14.17
N VAL A 36 -3.76 -2.63 13.20
CA VAL A 36 -2.46 -3.31 13.16
C VAL A 36 -1.42 -2.51 13.96
N ASP A 37 -0.52 -3.19 14.70
CA ASP A 37 0.57 -2.53 15.41
C ASP A 37 1.44 -1.70 14.44
N ALA A 38 1.71 -0.45 14.80
CA ALA A 38 2.46 0.52 14.00
C ALA A 38 3.79 -0.02 13.44
N ARG A 39 4.50 -0.86 14.21
CA ARG A 39 5.77 -1.47 13.77
C ARG A 39 5.53 -2.54 12.72
N GLN A 40 4.43 -3.29 12.83
CA GLN A 40 4.03 -4.26 11.82
C GLN A 40 3.60 -3.57 10.52
N VAL A 41 2.83 -2.48 10.59
CA VAL A 41 2.49 -1.65 9.43
C VAL A 41 3.77 -1.19 8.73
N ARG A 42 4.71 -0.63 9.49
CA ARG A 42 6.01 -0.20 8.95
C ARG A 42 6.77 -1.33 8.27
N ALA A 43 6.85 -2.49 8.92
CA ALA A 43 7.54 -3.66 8.38
C ALA A 43 6.86 -4.18 7.10
N ALA A 44 5.54 -4.22 7.07
CA ALA A 44 4.75 -4.66 5.92
C ALA A 44 4.97 -3.74 4.71
N VAL A 45 4.89 -2.42 4.88
CA VAL A 45 5.11 -1.48 3.77
C VAL A 45 6.54 -1.57 3.23
N LYS A 46 7.55 -1.67 4.10
CA LYS A 46 8.95 -1.87 3.68
C LYS A 46 9.14 -3.19 2.92
N PHE A 47 8.53 -4.27 3.41
CA PHE A 47 8.58 -5.56 2.75
C PHE A 47 7.90 -5.51 1.37
N GLY A 48 6.71 -4.91 1.27
CA GLY A 48 6.01 -4.75 0.00
C GLY A 48 6.78 -3.90 -1.01
N SER A 49 7.42 -2.81 -0.56
CA SER A 49 8.33 -2.01 -1.39
C SER A 49 9.50 -2.84 -1.93
N SER A 50 10.13 -3.65 -1.08
CA SER A 50 11.19 -4.59 -1.49
C SER A 50 10.70 -5.65 -2.48
N VAL A 51 9.52 -6.22 -2.26
CA VAL A 51 8.87 -7.15 -3.21
C VAL A 51 8.66 -6.48 -4.56
N ALA A 52 8.07 -5.28 -4.60
CA ALA A 52 7.81 -4.53 -5.82
C ALA A 52 9.11 -4.26 -6.60
N GLY A 53 10.18 -3.85 -5.92
CA GLY A 53 11.49 -3.68 -6.54
C GLY A 53 12.04 -4.96 -7.16
N ARG A 54 11.96 -6.09 -6.44
CA ARG A 54 12.45 -7.41 -6.94
C ARG A 54 11.68 -7.89 -8.17
N ILE A 55 10.37 -7.72 -8.18
CA ILE A 55 9.55 -8.16 -9.32
C ILE A 55 9.52 -7.15 -10.47
N LYS A 56 10.20 -6.00 -10.35
CA LYS A 56 10.11 -4.84 -11.26
C LYS A 56 8.67 -4.38 -11.46
N GLY A 57 7.98 -4.20 -10.34
CA GLY A 57 6.55 -3.94 -10.25
C GLY A 57 6.20 -2.75 -9.37
N GLN A 58 4.92 -2.64 -9.00
CA GLN A 58 4.40 -1.56 -8.17
C GLN A 58 3.62 -2.11 -6.98
N TYR A 59 3.88 -1.55 -5.79
CA TYR A 59 3.04 -1.78 -4.63
C TYR A 59 2.29 -0.49 -4.31
N LEU A 60 0.98 -0.52 -4.51
CA LEU A 60 0.09 0.61 -4.29
C LEU A 60 -0.69 0.38 -3.00
N ILE A 61 -0.75 1.40 -2.15
CA ILE A 61 -1.56 1.35 -0.92
C ILE A 61 -2.31 2.66 -0.77
N THR A 62 -3.56 2.58 -0.35
CA THR A 62 -4.19 3.72 0.33
C THR A 62 -3.93 3.59 1.82
N MET A 63 -3.67 4.70 2.49
CA MET A 63 -3.41 4.71 3.93
C MET A 63 -4.12 5.88 4.56
N ASN A 64 -4.74 5.64 5.71
CA ASN A 64 -5.28 6.71 6.53
C ASN A 64 -4.13 7.60 7.02
N SER A 65 -4.30 8.91 6.98
CA SER A 65 -3.26 9.88 7.36
C SER A 65 -2.77 9.70 8.80
N ASP A 66 -3.66 9.36 9.73
CA ASP A 66 -3.31 9.11 11.14
C ASP A 66 -2.49 7.83 11.29
N GLU A 67 -2.82 6.79 10.52
CA GLU A 67 -2.06 5.54 10.48
C GLU A 67 -0.65 5.77 9.90
N ALA A 68 -0.55 6.56 8.82
CA ALA A 68 0.72 6.94 8.22
C ALA A 68 1.63 7.71 9.20
N ALA A 69 1.04 8.63 9.98
CA ALA A 69 1.74 9.37 11.02
C ALA A 69 2.17 8.44 12.18
N ARG A 70 1.24 7.64 12.72
CA ARG A 70 1.47 6.76 13.87
C ARG A 70 2.49 5.66 13.59
N SER A 71 2.43 5.07 12.39
CA SER A 71 3.43 4.09 11.94
C SER A 71 4.81 4.69 11.78
N GLY A 72 4.90 6.02 11.65
CA GLY A 72 6.10 6.81 11.37
C GLY A 72 6.74 6.47 10.03
N LEU A 73 5.95 5.90 9.10
CA LEU A 73 6.38 5.53 7.76
C LEU A 73 6.98 6.71 6.98
N LEU A 74 6.42 7.90 7.18
CA LEU A 74 6.82 9.13 6.50
C LEU A 74 8.21 9.65 6.92
N ALA A 75 8.80 9.09 7.99
CA ALA A 75 10.19 9.39 8.35
C ALA A 75 11.21 8.64 7.47
N ASP A 76 10.77 7.65 6.68
CA ASP A 76 11.60 6.96 5.70
C ASP A 76 11.56 7.72 4.36
N PRO A 77 12.68 8.31 3.89
CA PRO A 77 12.69 9.13 2.67
C PRO A 77 12.18 8.38 1.44
N GLY A 78 12.54 7.10 1.28
CA GLY A 78 12.11 6.31 0.13
C GLY A 78 10.60 6.05 0.11
N ILE A 79 9.94 6.11 1.26
CA ILE A 79 8.49 5.99 1.36
C ILE A 79 7.84 7.36 1.20
N ALA A 80 8.40 8.40 1.83
CA ALA A 80 7.91 9.77 1.71
C ALA A 80 7.89 10.25 0.24
N ASP A 81 8.93 9.94 -0.52
CA ASP A 81 9.04 10.28 -1.95
C ASP A 81 8.02 9.53 -2.83
N ALA A 82 7.51 8.39 -2.36
CA ALA A 82 6.49 7.60 -3.05
C ALA A 82 5.06 8.06 -2.74
N VAL A 83 4.86 9.00 -1.80
CA VAL A 83 3.54 9.50 -1.43
C VAL A 83 3.00 10.41 -2.54
N LEU A 84 1.88 10.01 -3.13
CA LEU A 84 1.20 10.83 -4.13
C LEU A 84 0.63 12.11 -3.49
N PRO A 85 0.62 13.24 -4.23
CA PRO A 85 0.02 14.49 -3.75
C PRO A 85 -1.51 14.40 -3.63
N VAL A 86 -2.13 13.46 -4.35
CA VAL A 86 -3.57 13.20 -4.29
C VAL A 86 -3.92 12.69 -2.90
N ARG A 87 -4.93 13.32 -2.28
CA ARG A 87 -5.48 12.94 -0.98
C ARG A 87 -6.95 12.64 -1.16
N LEU A 88 -7.40 11.51 -0.63
CA LEU A 88 -8.82 11.19 -0.54
C LEU A 88 -9.33 11.78 0.77
N THR A 89 -10.27 12.71 0.68
CA THR A 89 -10.88 13.38 1.83
C THR A 89 -12.40 13.22 1.76
N ASP A 90 -13.02 13.28 2.93
CA ASP A 90 -14.47 13.27 3.12
C ASP A 90 -15.08 14.69 3.06
N ALA A 91 -14.26 15.71 2.79
CA ALA A 91 -14.66 17.10 2.57
C ALA A 91 -15.74 17.21 1.48
N GLU A 92 -16.53 18.29 1.51
CA GLU A 92 -17.61 18.52 0.54
C GLU A 92 -17.10 18.58 -0.91
N ASP A 93 -15.88 19.08 -1.13
CA ASP A 93 -15.18 19.13 -2.42
C ASP A 93 -14.22 17.95 -2.65
N GLY A 94 -14.24 16.95 -1.77
CA GLY A 94 -13.39 15.76 -1.82
C GLY A 94 -13.91 14.62 -2.70
N GLY A 95 -13.46 13.39 -2.42
CA GLY A 95 -13.91 12.17 -3.10
C GLY A 95 -12.93 11.55 -4.11
N LEU A 96 -13.19 10.30 -4.48
CA LEU A 96 -12.40 9.57 -5.48
C LEU A 96 -12.95 9.91 -6.87
N PHE A 97 -12.12 10.51 -7.72
CA PHE A 97 -12.49 11.04 -9.05
C PHE A 97 -13.51 12.20 -9.05
N GLY A 98 -13.72 12.88 -7.91
CA GLY A 98 -14.65 14.01 -7.81
C GLY A 98 -16.12 13.60 -7.64
N PHE A 99 -16.39 12.36 -7.24
CA PHE A 99 -17.73 11.86 -6.93
C PHE A 99 -17.73 11.15 -5.57
N ARG A 100 -18.89 11.17 -4.87
CA ARG A 100 -19.12 10.43 -3.63
C ARG A 100 -19.91 9.15 -3.94
N PHE A 101 -19.62 8.07 -3.22
CA PHE A 101 -20.44 6.87 -3.23
C PHE A 101 -21.41 6.97 -2.05
N ASP A 102 -22.71 7.06 -2.36
CA ASP A 102 -23.80 7.04 -1.37
C ASP A 102 -24.16 5.60 -0.95
#